data_AF-A0A7J4DW77-F1
#
_entry.id   AF-A0A7J4DW77-F1
#
_cell.length_a   1.000
_cell.length_b   1.000
_cell.length_c   1.000
_cell.angle_alpha   90.00
_cell.angle_beta   90.00
_cell.angle_gamma   90.00
#
_symmetry.space_group_name_H-M   'P 1'
#
loop_
_entity.id
_entity.type
_entity.pdbx_description
1 polymer ?
#
loop_
_entity_poly.entity_id
_entity_poly.type
_entity_poly.pdbx_seq_one_letter_code
_entity_poly.pdbx_strand_id
1 'polypeptide(L)'
;MIVWRDRSSEKPYIREALLWRSVKDKPGYVECDLCYRRCVIAPDRYGVCGVRRNVGGKLYTLVYGLLTAMNVDPIEKKPMYHIEPGSSVFSIST
;
A
#
# COMPACT_ATOMS: atom_id res chain seq x y z
N MET A 1 1.54 -14.08 -17.51
CA MET A 1 2.38 -12.90 -17.80
C MET A 1 1.49 -11.67 -17.69
N ILE A 2 1.53 -10.94 -16.57
CA ILE A 2 0.69 -9.73 -16.40
C ILE A 2 1.35 -8.62 -17.22
N VAL A 3 0.68 -8.19 -18.28
CA VAL A 3 1.15 -7.12 -19.18
C VAL A 3 0.89 -5.78 -18.48
N TRP A 4 1.93 -5.11 -17.99
CA TRP A 4 1.88 -3.78 -17.36
C TRP A 4 1.68 -2.63 -18.36
N ARG A 5 1.05 -2.89 -19.51
CA ARG A 5 0.67 -1.84 -20.44
C ARG A 5 -0.57 -1.15 -19.90
N ASP A 6 -0.57 0.17 -20.03
CA ASP A 6 -1.68 1.09 -19.77
C ASP A 6 -3.03 0.54 -20.26
N ARG A 7 -3.69 -0.19 -19.37
CA ARG A 7 -5.11 -0.54 -19.44
C ARG A 7 -5.72 -0.12 -18.12
N SER A 8 -5.65 1.18 -17.83
CA SER A 8 -6.32 1.78 -16.67
C SER A 8 -7.83 1.42 -16.59
N SER A 9 -8.43 0.96 -17.69
CA SER A 9 -9.78 0.38 -17.78
C SER A 9 -9.93 -1.06 -17.24
N GLU A 10 -8.89 -1.90 -17.18
CA GLU A 10 -9.03 -3.32 -16.77
C GLU A 10 -8.74 -3.57 -15.28
N LYS A 11 -7.95 -2.72 -14.61
CA LYS A 11 -7.59 -2.89 -13.19
C LYS A 11 -7.53 -1.56 -12.45
N PRO A 12 -8.69 -0.99 -12.02
CA PRO A 12 -8.76 0.34 -11.41
C PRO A 12 -8.04 0.46 -10.05
N TYR A 13 -7.77 -0.68 -9.40
CA TYR A 13 -7.10 -0.80 -8.10
C TYR A 13 -5.57 -0.79 -8.17
N ILE A 14 -4.97 -0.83 -9.36
CA ILE A 14 -3.52 -0.64 -9.51
C ILE A 14 -3.27 0.86 -9.62
N ARG A 15 -2.53 1.43 -8.67
CA ARG A 15 -2.22 2.86 -8.61
C ARG A 15 -0.75 3.07 -8.31
N GLU A 16 -0.17 4.13 -8.88
CA GLU A 16 1.18 4.56 -8.49
C GLU A 16 1.15 4.96 -7.02
N ALA A 17 2.15 4.53 -6.25
CA ALA A 17 2.25 4.85 -4.84
C ALA A 17 2.70 6.31 -4.68
N LEU A 18 2.29 6.96 -3.59
CA LEU A 18 2.58 8.39 -3.36
C LEU A 18 3.95 8.64 -2.69
N LEU A 19 4.32 7.81 -1.70
CA LEU A 19 5.51 8.05 -0.88
C LEU A 19 6.62 7.06 -1.23
N TRP A 20 7.36 7.36 -2.28
CA TRP A 20 8.54 6.61 -2.68
C TRP A 20 9.52 7.51 -3.43
N ARG A 21 10.77 7.06 -3.54
CA ARG A 21 11.82 7.75 -4.30
C ARG A 21 12.65 6.76 -5.09
N SER A 22 13.23 7.20 -6.20
CA SER A 22 14.25 6.42 -6.89
C SER A 22 15.56 6.41 -6.09
N VAL A 23 16.29 5.29 -6.14
CA VAL A 23 17.58 5.16 -5.46
C VAL A 23 18.68 5.64 -6.39
N LYS A 24 19.40 6.70 -5.98
CA LYS A 24 20.43 7.36 -6.81
C LYS A 24 21.54 6.40 -7.26
N ASP A 25 22.00 5.55 -6.34
CA ASP A 25 23.15 4.66 -6.58
C ASP A 25 22.77 3.32 -7.25
N LYS A 26 21.46 3.07 -7.46
CA LYS A 26 20.95 1.81 -8.02
C LYS A 26 19.85 2.08 -9.06
N PRO A 27 20.21 2.20 -10.34
CA PRO A 27 19.25 2.46 -11.40
C PRO A 27 18.09 1.47 -11.40
N GLY A 28 16.86 1.99 -11.50
CA GLY A 28 15.64 1.21 -11.49
C GLY A 28 15.19 0.71 -10.11
N TYR A 29 15.99 0.86 -9.05
CA TYR A 29 15.54 0.57 -7.68
C TYR A 29 14.72 1.74 -7.13
N VAL A 30 13.77 1.39 -6.25
CA VAL A 30 12.93 2.36 -5.54
C VAL A 30 13.00 2.12 -4.04
N GLU A 31 12.94 3.19 -3.26
CA GLU A 31 12.80 3.16 -1.81
C GLU A 31 11.37 3.56 -1.45
N CYS A 32 10.69 2.72 -0.68
CA CYS A 32 9.28 2.85 -0.32
C CYS A 32 9.13 3.44 1.08
N ASP A 33 8.61 4.66 1.20
CA ASP A 33 8.45 5.38 2.47
C ASP A 33 7.03 5.27 3.08
N LEU A 34 6.18 4.38 2.55
CA LEU A 34 4.80 4.20 3.03
C LEU A 34 4.68 3.52 4.40
N CYS A 35 5.70 2.80 4.86
CA CYS A 35 5.69 2.16 6.17
C CYS A 35 7.08 2.24 6.82
N TYR A 36 7.14 1.95 8.11
CA TYR A 36 8.37 2.06 8.90
C TYR A 36 9.55 1.25 8.33
N ARG A 37 9.29 0.21 7.53
CA ARG A 37 10.34 -0.70 7.04
C ARG A 37 11.19 -0.12 5.91
N ARG A 38 10.75 0.94 5.23
CA ARG A 38 11.51 1.65 4.19
C ARG A 38 12.18 0.71 3.17
N CYS A 39 11.36 -0.16 2.55
CA CYS A 39 11.88 -1.22 1.68
C CYS A 39 12.59 -0.62 0.46
N VAL A 40 13.82 -1.09 0.18
CA VAL A 40 14.50 -0.87 -1.11
C VAL A 40 14.15 -2.02 -2.05
N ILE A 41 13.39 -1.73 -3.11
CA ILE A 41 12.74 -2.72 -3.97
C ILE A 41 13.40 -2.70 -5.35
N ALA A 42 13.97 -3.84 -5.74
CA ALA A 42 14.58 -4.02 -7.06
C ALA A 42 13.53 -4.01 -8.19
N PRO A 43 13.94 -3.75 -9.45
CA PRO A 43 13.05 -3.84 -10.61
C PRO A 43 12.27 -5.15 -10.63
N ASP A 44 10.97 -5.07 -10.92
CA ASP A 44 10.05 -6.21 -10.99
C ASP A 44 9.89 -7.03 -9.70
N ARG A 45 10.40 -6.53 -8.57
CA ARG A 45 10.23 -7.16 -7.26
C ARG A 45 9.15 -6.49 -6.43
N TYR A 46 8.72 -7.23 -5.42
CA TYR A 46 7.76 -6.81 -4.43
C TYR A 46 8.47 -6.32 -3.17
N GLY A 47 7.86 -5.36 -2.48
CA GLY A 47 8.20 -5.06 -1.10
C GLY A 47 7.78 -6.20 -0.16
N VAL A 48 8.24 -6.16 1.09
CA VAL A 48 7.93 -7.23 2.06
C VAL A 48 6.42 -7.41 2.29
N CYS A 49 5.63 -6.35 2.09
CA CYS A 49 4.18 -6.37 2.26
C CYS A 49 3.44 -7.20 1.19
N GLY A 50 4.11 -7.64 0.12
CA GLY A 50 3.51 -8.43 -0.96
C GLY A 50 2.57 -7.66 -1.90
N VAL A 51 2.12 -6.46 -1.52
CA VAL A 51 1.12 -5.67 -2.27
C VAL A 51 1.69 -4.46 -3.01
N ARG A 52 2.98 -4.16 -2.83
CA ARG A 52 3.68 -3.07 -3.52
C ARG A 52 4.75 -3.64 -4.43
N ARG A 53 4.77 -3.23 -5.70
CA ARG A 53 5.71 -3.73 -6.72
C ARG A 53 6.38 -2.58 -7.45
N ASN A 54 7.68 -2.74 -7.69
CA ASN A 54 8.43 -1.86 -8.58
C ASN A 54 8.23 -2.30 -10.03
N VAL A 55 7.70 -1.42 -10.87
CA VAL A 55 7.45 -1.65 -12.29
C VAL A 55 8.05 -0.48 -13.06
N GLY A 56 9.07 -0.76 -13.89
CA GLY A 56 9.73 0.27 -14.70
C GLY A 56 10.39 1.38 -13.87
N GLY A 57 10.87 1.09 -12.66
CA GLY A 57 11.48 2.10 -11.78
C GLY A 57 10.46 2.99 -11.05
N LYS A 58 9.17 2.62 -11.08
CA LYS A 58 8.10 3.27 -10.33
C LYS A 58 7.44 2.30 -9.37
N LEU A 59 7.03 2.80 -8.21
CA LEU A 59 6.35 1.98 -7.21
C LEU A 59 4.83 2.01 -7.42
N TYR A 60 4.20 0.84 -7.50
CA TYR A 60 2.75 0.69 -7.59
C TYR A 60 2.20 -0.08 -6.41
N THR A 61 1.01 0.29 -5.94
CA THR A 61 0.15 -0.55 -5.11
C THR A 61 -0.75 -1.40 -5.99
N LEU A 62 -0.98 -2.64 -5.59
CA LEU A 62 -1.78 -3.61 -6.34
C LEU A 62 -3.18 -3.84 -5.77
N VAL A 63 -3.51 -3.16 -4.68
CA VAL A 63 -4.74 -3.40 -3.90
C VAL A 63 -5.46 -2.11 -3.51
N TYR A 64 -5.24 -1.01 -4.25
CA TYR A 64 -5.87 0.27 -3.91
C TYR A 64 -7.40 0.15 -3.96
N GLY A 65 -8.05 0.38 -2.81
CA GLY A 65 -9.50 0.30 -2.68
C GLY A 65 -10.08 -1.12 -2.75
N LEU A 66 -9.25 -2.17 -2.75
CA LEU A 66 -9.73 -3.54 -2.61
C LEU A 66 -9.96 -3.83 -1.13
N LEU A 67 -11.21 -3.83 -0.71
CA LEU A 67 -11.59 -4.00 0.69
C LEU A 67 -11.49 -5.48 1.10
N THR A 68 -10.69 -5.79 2.11
CA THR A 68 -10.57 -7.15 2.68
C THR A 68 -11.45 -7.32 3.91
N ALA A 69 -11.61 -6.27 4.71
CA ALA A 69 -12.50 -6.26 5.86
C ALA A 69 -12.96 -4.83 6.19
N MET A 70 -14.18 -4.72 6.70
CA MET A 70 -14.69 -3.50 7.33
C MET A 70 -15.49 -3.89 8.56
N ASN A 71 -15.37 -3.10 9.63
CA ASN A 71 -16.15 -3.35 10.83
C ASN A 71 -16.38 -2.06 11.62
N VAL A 72 -17.57 -1.98 12.23
CA VAL A 72 -17.88 -0.97 13.26
C VAL A 72 -17.77 -1.66 14.60
N ASP A 73 -16.90 -1.14 15.46
CA ASP A 73 -16.68 -1.64 16.82
C ASP A 73 -16.82 -0.48 17.82
N PRO A 74 -17.08 -0.76 19.10
CA PRO A 74 -16.85 0.24 20.15
C PRO A 74 -15.35 0.58 20.25
N ILE A 75 -15.03 1.83 20.56
CA ILE A 75 -13.64 2.34 20.63
C ILE A 75 -12.78 1.56 21.65
N GLU A 76 -13.40 1.03 22.70
CA GLU A 76 -12.80 0.24 23.77
C GLU A 76 -12.20 -1.09 23.29
N LYS A 77 -12.65 -1.61 22.14
CA LYS A 77 -12.07 -2.82 21.53
C LYS A 77 -10.68 -2.54 20.93
N LYS A 78 -10.37 -1.28 20.62
CA LYS A 78 -9.09 -0.84 20.03
C LYS A 78 -8.11 -0.47 21.15
N PRO A 79 -6.80 -0.37 20.86
CA PRO A 79 -5.81 0.13 21.82
C PRO A 79 -5.97 1.64 22.19
N MET A 80 -7.16 2.20 22.01
CA MET A 80 -7.54 3.60 22.22
C MET A 80 -8.66 3.73 23.28
N TYR A 81 -8.64 2.88 24.31
CA TYR A 81 -9.73 2.75 25.29
C TYR A 81 -10.15 4.07 25.98
N HIS A 82 -9.20 4.96 26.24
CA HIS A 82 -9.46 6.25 26.91
C HIS A 82 -9.77 7.40 25.96
N ILE A 83 -9.90 7.14 24.66
CA ILE A 83 -10.26 8.15 23.66
C ILE A 83 -11.76 8.03 23.42
N GLU A 84 -12.52 9.09 23.73
CA GLU A 84 -13.98 9.19 23.50
C GLU A 84 -14.77 7.92 23.90
N PRO A 85 -14.79 7.51 25.18
CA PRO A 85 -15.48 6.30 25.62
C PRO A 85 -16.97 6.26 25.24
N GLY A 86 -17.48 5.09 24.86
CA GLY A 86 -18.83 4.87 24.35
C GLY A 86 -19.02 5.21 22.87
N SER A 87 -18.01 5.76 22.20
CA SER A 87 -18.05 6.05 20.76
C SER A 87 -17.82 4.82 19.89
N SER A 88 -18.29 4.92 18.64
CA SER A 88 -18.05 3.91 17.61
C SER A 88 -16.83 4.25 16.77
N VAL A 89 -16.05 3.24 16.39
CA VAL A 89 -14.93 3.34 15.46
C VAL A 89 -15.16 2.50 14.21
N PHE A 90 -14.91 3.11 13.05
CA PHE A 90 -14.97 2.41 11.76
C PHE A 90 -13.58 1.99 11.32
N SER A 91 -13.35 0.67 11.19
CA SER A 91 -12.08 0.09 10.74
C SER A 91 -12.20 -0.45 9.33
N ILE A 92 -11.17 -0.19 8.50
CA ILE A 92 -11.09 -0.67 7.11
C ILE A 92 -9.72 -1.33 6.90
N SER A 93 -9.71 -2.44 6.17
CA SER A 93 -8.52 -3.13 5.69
C SER A 93 -8.55 -3.27 4.18
N THR A 94 -7.40 -3.09 3.54
CA THR A 94 -7.18 -3.24 2.10
C THR A 94 -6.04 -4.18 1.81
#